data_AF-A0A7W1ZD84-F1
#
_entry.id   AF-A0A7W1ZD84-F1
#
_cell.length_a   1.000
_cell.length_b   1.000
_cell.length_c   1.000
_cell.angle_alpha   90.00
_cell.angle_beta   90.00
_cell.angle_gamma   90.00
#
_symmetry.space_group_name_H-M   'P 1'
#
loop_
_entity.id
_entity.type
_entity.pdbx_description
1 polymer ?
#
loop_
_entity_poly.entity_id
_entity_poly.type
_entity_poly.pdbx_seq_one_letter_code
_entity_poly.pdbx_strand_id
1 'polypeptide(L)'
;VRTHQNAQSNCTGLGYLILDREFFNLQPDFLSWCFIIGMILMTIGEMISSPFSNSIALNIDSNGRKVINMGVFSMSFLLAHIIGHNTGKNLVDSFEFEITWYVTAFFLLLILTLILWLHKILKNRQLSTLAS
;
A
#
# COMPACT_ATOMS: atom_id res chain seq x y z
N VAL A 1 2.38 7.50 -18.45
CA VAL A 1 2.81 6.57 -17.37
C VAL A 1 3.10 7.30 -16.06
N ARG A 2 4.04 8.27 -16.02
CA ARG A 2 4.38 9.02 -14.78
C ARG A 2 3.22 9.86 -14.18
N THR A 3 2.33 10.40 -15.02
CA THR A 3 1.13 11.14 -14.57
C THR A 3 0.08 10.25 -13.92
N HIS A 4 -0.13 9.04 -14.43
CA HIS A 4 -1.02 8.04 -13.85
C HIS A 4 -0.48 7.45 -12.53
N GLN A 5 0.85 7.33 -12.40
CA GLN A 5 1.53 6.83 -11.19
C GLN A 5 1.41 7.78 -9.99
N ASN A 6 1.55 9.09 -10.23
CA ASN A 6 1.40 10.12 -9.20
C ASN A 6 -0.06 10.27 -8.75
N ALA A 7 -1.01 10.20 -9.69
CA ALA A 7 -2.44 10.19 -9.36
C ALA A 7 -2.79 8.95 -8.52
N GLN A 8 -2.23 7.78 -8.86
CA GLN A 8 -2.47 6.55 -8.12
C GLN A 8 -1.87 6.57 -6.71
N SER A 9 -0.60 6.93 -6.55
CA SER A 9 0.04 7.01 -5.22
C SER A 9 -0.69 7.98 -4.29
N ASN A 10 -1.26 9.06 -4.84
CA ASN A 10 -2.09 9.99 -4.09
C ASN A 10 -3.45 9.36 -3.72
N CYS A 11 -4.14 8.67 -4.64
CA CYS A 11 -5.43 8.05 -4.35
C CYS A 11 -5.34 6.89 -3.33
N THR A 12 -4.33 6.01 -3.41
CA THR A 12 -4.14 4.93 -2.43
C THR A 12 -3.66 5.46 -1.08
N GLY A 13 -2.75 6.44 -1.08
CA GLY A 13 -2.30 7.11 0.15
C GLY A 13 -3.41 7.89 0.86
N LEU A 14 -4.25 8.61 0.11
CA LEU A 14 -5.43 9.30 0.65
C LEU A 14 -6.44 8.31 1.24
N GLY A 15 -6.68 7.17 0.58
CA GLY A 15 -7.57 6.12 1.11
C GLY A 15 -7.09 5.55 2.44
N TYR A 16 -5.77 5.31 2.56
CA TYR A 16 -5.17 4.79 3.79
C TYR A 16 -5.23 5.78 4.95
N LEU A 17 -4.99 7.07 4.68
CA LEU A 17 -5.07 8.14 5.68
C LEU A 17 -6.51 8.38 6.17
N ILE A 18 -7.51 8.18 5.32
CA ILE A 18 -8.93 8.28 5.72
C ILE A 18 -9.30 7.11 6.64
N LEU A 19 -8.87 5.88 6.32
CA LEU A 19 -9.14 4.71 7.15
C LEU A 19 -8.43 4.74 8.51
N ASP A 20 -7.19 5.24 8.56
CA ASP A 20 -6.44 5.39 9.81
C ASP A 20 -7.11 6.39 10.77
N ARG A 21 -7.72 7.46 10.21
CA ARG A 21 -8.42 8.47 11.01
C ARG A 21 -9.73 7.96 11.63
N GLU A 22 -10.46 7.10 10.93
CA GLU A 22 -11.70 6.50 11.45
C GLU A 22 -11.41 5.44 12.53
N PHE A 23 -10.25 4.77 12.46
CA PHE A 23 -9.87 3.72 13.40
C PHE A 23 -9.47 4.23 14.80
N PHE A 24 -9.03 5.49 14.90
CA PHE A 24 -8.62 6.11 16.17
C PHE A 24 -9.81 6.68 16.98
N ASN A 25 -10.97 6.91 16.35
CA ASN A 25 -12.13 7.50 17.00
C ASN A 25 -13.20 6.41 17.26
N LEU A 26 -13.05 5.68 18.37
CA LEU A 26 -14.04 4.72 18.86
C LEU A 26 -15.31 5.44 19.39
N GLN A 27 -16.19 5.92 18.49
CA GLN A 27 -17.53 6.39 18.85
C GLN A 27 -18.59 5.84 17.88
N PRO A 28 -19.77 5.33 18.33
CA PRO A 28 -20.56 4.43 17.49
C PRO A 28 -21.66 5.06 16.60
N ASP A 29 -21.94 6.36 16.68
CA ASP A 29 -23.28 6.81 16.24
C ASP A 29 -23.34 7.57 14.89
N PHE A 30 -22.19 8.02 14.35
CA PHE A 30 -22.10 8.71 13.05
C PHE A 30 -21.05 8.10 12.09
N LEU A 31 -20.27 7.12 12.56
CA LEU A 31 -19.06 6.60 11.88
C LEU A 31 -19.30 5.44 10.89
N SER A 32 -20.45 4.76 10.92
CA SER A 32 -20.71 3.62 10.03
C SER A 32 -20.69 3.99 8.53
N TRP A 33 -21.18 5.18 8.16
CA TRP A 33 -21.24 5.57 6.75
C TRP A 33 -19.87 5.98 6.18
N CYS A 34 -19.04 6.67 6.98
CA CYS A 34 -17.66 6.98 6.61
C CYS A 34 -16.83 5.70 6.44
N PHE A 35 -17.05 4.70 7.30
CA PHE A 35 -16.39 3.40 7.18
C PHE A 35 -16.74 2.69 5.87
N ILE A 36 -18.02 2.66 5.49
CA ILE A 36 -18.48 2.07 4.23
C ILE A 36 -17.87 2.79 3.02
N ILE A 37 -17.85 4.12 3.04
CA ILE A 37 -17.21 4.92 1.98
C ILE A 37 -15.70 4.63 1.92
N GLY A 38 -15.03 4.52 3.07
CA GLY A 38 -13.62 4.15 3.17
C GLY A 38 -13.32 2.79 2.54
N MET A 39 -14.14 1.78 2.83
CA MET A 39 -14.01 0.45 2.22
C MET A 39 -14.19 0.46 0.70
N ILE A 40 -15.17 1.23 0.20
CA ILE A 40 -15.38 1.40 -1.25
C ILE A 40 -14.18 2.08 -1.90
N LEU A 41 -13.69 3.18 -1.31
CA LEU A 41 -12.57 3.94 -1.84
C LEU A 41 -11.27 3.12 -1.84
N MET A 42 -11.03 2.33 -0.80
CA MET A 42 -9.90 1.39 -0.72
C MET A 42 -10.00 0.29 -1.77
N THR A 43 -11.19 -0.27 -1.98
CA THR A 43 -11.40 -1.31 -3.01
C THR A 43 -11.12 -0.75 -4.41
N ILE A 44 -11.60 0.45 -4.72
CA ILE A 44 -11.31 1.13 -5.99
C ILE A 44 -9.80 1.41 -6.11
N GLY A 45 -9.17 1.85 -5.02
CA GLY A 45 -7.72 2.08 -4.95
C GLY A 45 -6.92 0.82 -5.30
N GLU A 46 -7.27 -0.33 -4.71
CA GLU A 46 -6.65 -1.63 -4.96
C GLU A 46 -6.87 -2.12 -6.40
N MET A 47 -8.07 -1.95 -6.94
CA MET A 47 -8.40 -2.33 -8.32
C MET A 47 -7.65 -1.51 -9.37
N ILE A 48 -7.34 -0.24 -9.09
CA ILE A 48 -6.49 0.58 -9.94
C ILE A 48 -5.01 0.23 -9.73
N SER A 49 -4.63 -0.09 -8.50
CA SER A 49 -3.23 -0.32 -8.13
C SER A 49 -2.66 -1.64 -8.66
N SER A 50 -3.48 -2.68 -8.65
CA SER A 50 -3.10 -4.03 -9.09
C SER A 50 -2.66 -4.13 -10.56
N PRO A 51 -3.45 -3.67 -11.57
CA PRO A 51 -3.04 -3.74 -12.97
C PRO A 51 -1.84 -2.83 -13.26
N PHE A 52 -1.72 -1.72 -12.54
CA PHE A 52 -0.62 -0.78 -12.72
C PHE A 52 0.71 -1.32 -12.17
N SER A 53 0.70 -1.91 -10.97
CA SER A 53 1.90 -2.54 -10.38
C SER A 53 2.44 -3.65 -11.27
N ASN A 54 1.55 -4.44 -11.87
CA ASN A 54 1.93 -5.47 -12.85
C ASN A 54 2.54 -4.87 -14.13
N SER A 55 1.99 -3.74 -14.61
CA SER A 55 2.56 -3.03 -15.76
C SER A 55 3.95 -2.42 -15.46
N ILE A 56 4.21 -1.97 -14.23
CA ILE A 56 5.53 -1.48 -13.84
C ILE A 56 6.53 -2.63 -13.81
N ALA A 57 6.19 -3.77 -13.20
CA ALA A 57 7.08 -4.94 -13.16
C ALA A 57 7.53 -5.37 -14.56
N LEU A 58 6.66 -5.25 -15.56
CA LEU A 58 6.95 -5.52 -16.97
C LEU A 58 7.84 -4.47 -17.65
N ASN A 59 7.83 -3.22 -17.18
CA ASN A 59 8.54 -2.08 -17.77
C ASN A 59 9.88 -1.78 -17.09
N ILE A 60 10.21 -2.40 -15.95
CA ILE A 60 11.47 -2.19 -15.23
C ILE A 60 12.70 -2.66 -16.04
N ASP A 61 12.56 -3.62 -16.95
CA ASP A 61 13.70 -4.14 -17.72
C ASP A 61 13.37 -4.33 -19.21
N SER A 62 14.13 -3.64 -20.07
CA SER A 62 14.07 -3.77 -21.53
C SER A 62 14.88 -4.96 -22.06
N ASN A 63 15.73 -5.60 -21.24
CA ASN A 63 16.68 -6.64 -21.66
C ASN A 63 16.09 -8.05 -21.76
N GLY A 64 14.81 -8.20 -22.13
CA GLY A 64 14.17 -9.51 -22.30
C GLY A 64 13.87 -10.30 -21.02
N ARG A 65 14.28 -9.82 -19.83
CA ARG A 65 14.03 -10.47 -18.52
C ARG A 65 12.66 -10.16 -17.90
N LYS A 66 11.69 -9.72 -18.72
CA LYS A 66 10.34 -9.32 -18.28
C LYS A 66 9.63 -10.41 -17.48
N VAL A 67 9.80 -11.68 -17.86
CA VAL A 67 9.22 -12.84 -17.18
C VAL A 67 9.76 -13.01 -15.76
N ILE A 68 11.07 -12.80 -15.55
CA ILE A 68 11.70 -12.96 -14.23
C ILE A 68 11.20 -11.86 -13.29
N ASN A 69 11.15 -10.61 -13.75
CA ASN A 69 10.67 -9.50 -12.93
C ASN A 69 9.19 -9.65 -12.56
N MET A 70 8.36 -10.15 -13.48
CA MET A 70 6.96 -10.46 -13.20
C MET A 70 6.82 -11.65 -12.24
N GLY A 71 7.70 -12.65 -12.34
CA GLY A 71 7.77 -13.76 -11.37
C GLY A 71 8.13 -13.29 -9.96
N VAL A 72 9.12 -12.41 -9.82
CA VAL A 72 9.52 -11.82 -8.53
C VAL A 72 8.40 -10.96 -7.94
N PHE A 73 7.69 -10.19 -8.77
CA PHE A 73 6.51 -9.43 -8.33
C PHE A 73 5.41 -10.34 -7.79
N SER A 74 5.03 -11.38 -8.54
CA SER A 74 3.99 -12.34 -8.12
C SER A 74 4.37 -13.09 -6.84
N MET A 75 5.62 -13.52 -6.70
CA MET A 75 6.09 -14.20 -5.47
C MET A 75 6.07 -13.27 -4.27
N SER A 76 6.45 -12.00 -4.46
CA SER A 76 6.39 -11.00 -3.38
C SER A 76 4.95 -10.73 -2.94
N PHE A 77 4.00 -10.66 -3.88
CA PHE A 77 2.57 -10.48 -3.58
C PHE A 77 2.00 -11.67 -2.80
N LEU A 78 2.30 -12.90 -3.22
CA LEU A 78 1.87 -14.11 -2.52
C LEU A 78 2.46 -14.20 -1.10
N LEU A 79 3.75 -13.91 -0.96
CA LEU A 79 4.43 -13.95 0.33
C LEU A 79 3.84 -12.91 1.29
N ALA A 80 3.59 -11.69 0.81
CA ALA A 80 2.94 -10.64 1.60
C ALA A 80 1.55 -11.07 2.09
N HIS A 81 0.76 -11.76 1.25
CA HIS A 81 -0.59 -12.22 1.62
C HIS A 81 -0.55 -13.31 2.70
N ILE A 82 0.38 -14.27 2.59
CA ILE A 82 0.56 -15.34 3.59
C ILE A 82 0.99 -14.75 4.93
N ILE A 83 1.99 -13.87 4.92
CA ILE A 83 2.52 -13.25 6.15
C ILE A 83 1.45 -12.34 6.76
N GLY A 84 0.74 -11.55 5.96
CA GLY A 84 -0.29 -10.64 6.44
C GLY A 84 -1.41 -11.37 7.19
N HIS A 85 -1.94 -12.45 6.61
CA HIS A 85 -3.03 -13.20 7.25
C HIS A 85 -2.56 -14.04 8.45
N ASN A 86 -1.33 -14.57 8.42
CA ASN A 86 -0.78 -15.34 9.54
C ASN A 86 -0.42 -14.43 10.73
N THR A 87 0.22 -13.29 10.45
CA THR A 87 0.59 -12.31 11.47
C THR A 87 -0.66 -11.67 12.09
N GLY A 88 -1.64 -11.29 11.27
CA GLY A 88 -2.88 -10.69 11.75
C GLY A 88 -3.68 -11.63 12.66
N LYS A 89 -3.80 -12.91 12.29
CA LYS A 89 -4.51 -13.90 13.12
C LYS A 89 -3.78 -14.21 14.42
N ASN A 90 -2.45 -14.42 14.37
CA ASN A 90 -1.68 -14.72 15.58
C ASN A 90 -1.66 -13.54 16.56
N LEU A 91 -1.72 -12.30 16.07
CA LEU A 91 -1.84 -11.12 16.92
C LEU A 91 -3.17 -11.12 17.70
N VAL A 92 -4.30 -11.37 17.04
CA VAL A 92 -5.62 -11.38 17.71
C VAL A 92 -5.79 -12.56 18.68
N ASP A 93 -5.18 -13.71 18.37
CA ASP A 93 -5.28 -14.90 19.22
C ASP A 93 -4.42 -14.78 20.50
N SER A 94 -3.27 -14.11 20.41
CA SER A 94 -2.34 -13.94 21.53
C SER A 94 -2.51 -12.61 22.29
N PHE A 95 -3.01 -11.57 21.64
CA PHE A 95 -3.23 -10.24 22.20
C PHE A 95 -4.69 -9.84 22.02
N GLU A 96 -5.28 -9.23 23.05
CA GLU A 96 -6.62 -8.66 22.97
C GLU A 96 -6.74 -7.66 21.79
N PHE A 97 -7.97 -7.47 21.30
CA PHE A 97 -8.24 -6.66 20.11
C PHE A 97 -7.62 -5.26 20.19
N GLU A 98 -7.67 -4.60 21.35
CA GLU A 98 -7.14 -3.24 21.51
C GLU A 98 -5.65 -3.13 21.15
N ILE A 99 -4.81 -4.05 21.63
CA ILE A 99 -3.37 -4.04 21.36
C ILE A 99 -3.10 -4.33 19.88
N THR A 100 -3.84 -5.26 19.29
CA THR A 100 -3.71 -5.59 17.87
C THR A 100 -3.99 -4.37 16.98
N TRP A 101 -4.98 -3.55 17.34
CA TRP A 101 -5.30 -2.35 16.58
C TRP A 101 -4.19 -1.30 16.65
N TYR A 102 -3.63 -1.03 17.83
CA TYR A 102 -2.49 -0.11 17.97
C TYR A 102 -1.25 -0.58 17.19
N VAL A 103 -0.95 -1.89 17.23
CA VAL A 103 0.17 -2.45 16.47
C VAL A 103 -0.06 -2.31 14.97
N THR A 104 -1.28 -2.57 14.49
CA THR A 104 -1.62 -2.45 13.07
C THR A 104 -1.51 -0.99 12.60
N ALA A 105 -2.00 -0.03 13.38
CA ALA A 105 -1.87 1.41 13.11
C ALA A 105 -0.39 1.87 13.07
N PHE A 106 0.44 1.36 13.99
CA PHE A 106 1.88 1.66 13.97
C PHE A 106 2.57 1.14 12.71
N PHE A 107 2.27 -0.09 12.30
CA PHE A 107 2.78 -0.65 11.04
C PHE A 107 2.32 0.14 9.82
N LEU A 108 1.06 0.59 9.80
CA LEU A 108 0.50 1.47 8.78
C LEU A 108 1.35 2.74 8.58
N LEU A 109 1.65 3.43 9.68
CA LEU A 109 2.41 4.68 9.68
C LEU A 109 3.87 4.44 9.24
N LEU A 110 4.47 3.34 9.68
CA LEU A 110 5.82 2.93 9.27
C LEU A 110 5.89 2.70 7.74
N ILE A 111 4.91 2.00 7.18
CA ILE A 111 4.83 1.72 5.73
C ILE A 111 4.67 3.02 4.94
N LEU A 112 3.80 3.92 5.38
CA LEU A 112 3.60 5.22 4.73
C LEU A 112 4.90 6.04 4.71
N THR A 113 5.63 6.05 5.82
CA THR A 113 6.93 6.72 5.94
C THR A 113 7.95 6.13 4.96
N LEU A 114 7.99 4.80 4.84
CA LEU A 114 8.89 4.11 3.92
C LEU A 114 8.56 4.42 2.44
N ILE A 115 7.28 4.49 2.09
CA ILE A 115 6.83 4.85 0.74
C ILE A 115 7.22 6.29 0.38
N LEU A 116 7.03 7.24 1.30
CA LEU A 116 7.46 8.63 1.11
C LEU A 116 8.97 8.74 0.93
N TRP A 117 9.73 7.97 1.72
CA TRP A 117 11.19 7.92 1.60
C TRP A 117 11.63 7.34 0.25
N LEU A 118 11.02 6.24 -0.19
CA LEU A 118 11.26 5.63 -1.49
C LEU A 118 10.96 6.60 -2.64
N HIS A 119 9.84 7.32 -2.57
CA HIS A 119 9.48 8.34 -3.55
C HIS A 119 10.54 9.43 -3.68
N LYS A 120 11.11 9.88 -2.56
CA LYS A 120 12.19 10.88 -2.54
C LYS A 120 13.46 10.36 -3.21
N ILE A 121 13.83 9.10 -2.97
CA ILE A 121 15.00 8.47 -3.60
C ILE A 121 14.83 8.35 -5.12
N LEU A 122 13.66 7.89 -5.57
CA LEU A 122 13.34 7.77 -6.99
C LEU A 122 13.39 9.11 -7.72
N LYS A 123 12.83 10.16 -7.11
CA LYS A 123 12.88 11.52 -7.65
C LYS A 123 14.33 12.00 -7.81
N ASN A 124 15.18 11.74 -6.81
CA ASN A 124 16.60 12.13 -6.86
C ASN A 124 17.38 11.39 -7.95
N ARG A 125 17.13 10.09 -8.16
CA ARG A 125 17.78 9.32 -9.23
C ARG A 125 17.41 9.80 -10.64
N GLN A 126 16.17 10.23 -10.85
CA GLN A 126 15.74 10.78 -12.14
C GLN A 126 16.40 12.13 -12.46
N LEU A 127 16.67 12.94 -11.44
CA LEU A 127 17.37 14.22 -11.62
C LEU A 127 18.85 14.00 -11.97
N SER A 128 19.52 13.02 -11.37
CA SER A 128 20.92 12.72 -11.71
C SER A 128 21.12 12.20 -13.14
N THR A 129 20.15 11.48 -13.71
CA THR A 129 20.21 10.99 -15.10
C THR A 129 19.92 12.05 -16.15
N LEU A 130 19.32 13.19 -15.76
CA LEU A 130 19.06 14.32 -16.66
C LEU A 130 20.19 15.37 -16.63
N ALA A 131 21.09 15.27 -15.65
CA ALA A 131 22.23 16.16 -15.48
C ALA A 131 23.54 15.61 -16.10
N SER A 132 23.54 14.36 -16.58
CA SER A 132 24.61 13.68 -17.31
C SER A 132 24.27 13.53 -18.77
#